data_AF-A0A812RTZ8-F1
#
_entry.id   AF-A0A812RTZ8-F1
#
_cell.length_a   1.000
_cell.length_b   1.000
_cell.length_c   1.000
_cell.angle_alpha   90.00
_cell.angle_beta   90.00
_cell.angle_gamma   90.00
#
_symmetry.space_group_name_H-M   'P 1'
#
loop_
_entity.id
_entity.type
_entity.pdbx_description
1 polymer ?
#
loop_
_entity_poly.entity_id
_entity_poly.type
_entity_poly.pdbx_seq_one_letter_code
_entity_poly.pdbx_strand_id
1 'polypeptide(L)'
;MGAYAYQTFNDTEWKPFTYAYCLDHQMQAGFSKPNSNNFSESRVWRPTLEHLWISGSSNAFDFAVAELRMPRKSSETYGAPHTIFVNISVSRNSLDLDFITVGKLPTMIGESSSVAFRPSPALKRHLGSAWRLRKLGQEIDPEGVQDGGSQYTHGVWGGATVDTAHGHMTLDSWDAINMNPITPDFPMGNPLPASYHEATAKAGKGLSRLAAGSVEGMAVNLHNNLWNTNYALYYPFFDPRFCAGPLQCRNSASA
;
A
#
# COMPACT_ATOMS: atom_id res chain seq x y z
N MET A 1 -4.37 13.72 4.17
CA MET A 1 -3.04 13.13 4.42
C MET A 1 -3.20 11.80 5.15
N GLY A 2 -2.28 10.84 4.92
CA GLY A 2 -2.04 9.64 5.73
C GLY A 2 -3.21 8.68 5.99
N ALA A 3 -3.94 8.22 4.97
CA ALA A 3 -5.08 7.32 5.17
C ALA A 3 -4.67 5.85 5.12
N TYR A 4 -4.64 5.16 6.27
CA TYR A 4 -4.47 3.71 6.32
C TYR A 4 -5.66 2.99 5.68
N ALA A 5 -5.39 1.96 4.89
CA ALA A 5 -6.38 0.97 4.52
C ALA A 5 -5.77 -0.43 4.46
N TYR A 6 -6.65 -1.41 4.62
CA TYR A 6 -6.38 -2.82 4.43
C TYR A 6 -7.26 -3.31 3.28
N GLN A 7 -6.70 -4.04 2.32
CA GLN A 7 -7.43 -4.56 1.17
C GLN A 7 -7.30 -6.06 1.11
N THR A 8 -8.43 -6.73 0.97
CA THR A 8 -8.52 -8.16 0.65
C THR A 8 -8.79 -8.33 -0.84
N PHE A 9 -8.22 -9.37 -1.41
CA PHE A 9 -8.27 -9.70 -2.83
C PHE A 9 -8.85 -11.10 -2.99
N ASN A 10 -9.51 -11.34 -4.10
CA ASN A 10 -9.93 -12.68 -4.48
C ASN A 10 -9.80 -12.91 -6.00
N ASP A 11 -10.47 -13.93 -6.55
CA ASP A 11 -10.30 -14.30 -7.96
C ASP A 11 -10.79 -13.20 -8.92
N THR A 12 -11.58 -12.22 -8.45
CA THR A 12 -11.98 -11.06 -9.28
C THR A 12 -10.80 -10.18 -9.64
N GLU A 13 -9.75 -10.15 -8.82
CA GLU A 13 -8.50 -9.44 -9.16
C GLU A 13 -7.49 -10.38 -9.82
N TRP A 14 -7.36 -11.62 -9.34
CA TRP A 14 -6.32 -12.54 -9.85
C TRP A 14 -6.48 -12.87 -11.33
N LYS A 15 -7.71 -13.09 -11.79
CA LYS A 15 -7.96 -13.50 -13.19
C LYS A 15 -7.58 -12.38 -14.17
N PRO A 16 -8.07 -11.14 -14.03
CA PRO A 16 -7.59 -10.02 -14.84
C PRO A 16 -6.09 -9.75 -14.70
N PHE A 17 -5.57 -9.71 -13.47
CA PHE A 17 -4.16 -9.45 -13.23
C PHE A 17 -3.27 -10.44 -13.99
N THR A 18 -3.59 -11.73 -13.88
CA THR A 18 -2.85 -12.78 -14.53
C THR A 18 -2.92 -12.67 -16.05
N TYR A 19 -4.10 -12.34 -16.59
CA TYR A 19 -4.24 -12.08 -18.01
C TYR A 19 -3.36 -10.90 -18.47
N ALA A 20 -3.21 -9.86 -17.65
CA ALA A 20 -2.38 -8.71 -17.96
C ALA A 20 -0.87 -8.96 -17.79
N TYR A 21 -0.47 -9.78 -16.81
CA TYR A 21 0.91 -9.85 -16.34
C TYR A 21 1.64 -11.14 -16.72
N CYS A 22 0.96 -12.29 -16.71
CA CYS A 22 1.58 -13.57 -17.03
C CYS A 22 1.52 -13.83 -18.54
N LEU A 23 2.65 -14.26 -19.11
CA LEU A 23 2.79 -14.45 -20.56
C LEU A 23 1.85 -15.52 -21.15
N ASP A 24 1.46 -16.52 -20.36
CA ASP A 24 0.52 -17.58 -20.75
C ASP A 24 -0.94 -17.24 -20.42
N HIS A 25 -1.18 -16.09 -19.78
CA HIS A 25 -2.48 -15.65 -19.28
C HIS A 25 -3.15 -16.64 -18.32
N GLN A 26 -2.39 -17.55 -17.69
CA GLN A 26 -2.90 -18.56 -16.77
C GLN A 26 -2.45 -18.29 -15.33
N MET A 27 -3.35 -18.52 -14.37
CA MET A 27 -3.02 -18.41 -12.94
C MET A 27 -1.92 -19.40 -12.57
N GLN A 28 -0.79 -18.86 -12.12
CA GLN A 28 0.36 -19.65 -11.68
C GLN A 28 0.49 -19.61 -10.17
N ALA A 29 0.85 -20.75 -9.58
CA ALA A 29 1.23 -20.81 -8.18
C ALA A 29 2.41 -19.85 -7.93
N GLY A 30 2.29 -19.04 -6.89
CA GLY A 30 3.29 -18.02 -6.56
C GLY A 30 3.01 -16.63 -7.12
N PHE A 31 2.29 -16.48 -8.22
CA PHE A 31 1.85 -15.17 -8.73
C PHE A 31 0.40 -14.83 -8.41
N SER A 32 -0.39 -15.85 -8.06
CA SER A 32 -1.82 -15.74 -7.80
C SER A 32 -2.24 -16.67 -6.66
N LYS A 33 -3.48 -16.50 -6.18
CA LYS A 33 -4.09 -17.37 -5.18
C LYS A 33 -5.39 -17.96 -5.73
N PRO A 34 -5.33 -19.04 -6.54
CA PRO A 34 -6.50 -19.62 -7.17
C PRO A 34 -7.53 -20.10 -6.14
N ASN A 35 -8.82 -19.98 -6.47
CA ASN A 35 -9.95 -20.35 -5.61
C ASN A 35 -10.07 -19.49 -4.33
N SER A 36 -9.47 -18.30 -4.32
CA SER A 36 -9.49 -17.38 -3.19
C SER A 36 -10.90 -16.87 -2.85
N ASN A 37 -11.84 -16.91 -3.80
CA ASN A 37 -13.26 -16.61 -3.56
C ASN A 37 -13.89 -17.44 -2.42
N ASN A 38 -13.33 -18.62 -2.12
CA ASN A 38 -13.80 -19.46 -1.01
C ASN A 38 -13.34 -18.95 0.37
N PHE A 39 -12.38 -18.02 0.42
CA PHE A 39 -11.68 -17.61 1.63
C PHE A 39 -11.66 -16.10 1.87
N SER A 40 -11.81 -15.28 0.82
CA SER A 40 -11.80 -13.82 0.91
C SER A 40 -12.80 -13.14 -0.03
N GLU A 41 -13.26 -11.97 0.38
CA GLU A 41 -13.96 -11.03 -0.49
C GLU A 41 -13.00 -9.96 -1.02
N SER A 42 -13.20 -9.50 -2.25
CA SER A 42 -12.50 -8.32 -2.75
C SER A 42 -13.07 -7.07 -2.09
N ARG A 43 -12.30 -6.41 -1.24
CA ARG A 43 -12.76 -5.22 -0.51
C ARG A 43 -11.64 -4.40 0.09
N VAL A 44 -11.85 -3.08 0.13
CA VAL A 44 -11.08 -2.15 0.94
C VAL A 44 -11.77 -1.93 2.29
N TRP A 45 -11.02 -2.13 3.35
CA TRP A 45 -11.39 -1.96 4.74
C TRP A 45 -10.67 -0.74 5.31
N ARG A 46 -11.41 0.12 5.99
CA ARG A 46 -10.88 1.32 6.62
C ARG A 46 -11.16 1.27 8.12
N PRO A 47 -10.20 1.67 8.97
CA PRO A 47 -10.46 1.77 10.38
C PRO A 47 -11.29 3.01 10.71
N THR A 48 -11.89 3.01 11.90
CA THR A 48 -12.52 4.20 12.52
C THR A 48 -11.63 4.75 13.62
N LEU A 49 -11.65 6.07 13.81
CA LEU A 49 -10.97 6.72 14.95
C LEU A 49 -11.76 6.42 16.24
N GLU A 50 -11.10 5.82 17.22
CA GLU A 50 -11.69 5.57 18.55
C GLU A 50 -11.25 6.63 19.55
N HIS A 51 -9.96 6.92 19.58
CA HIS A 51 -9.37 7.87 20.52
C HIS A 51 -8.33 8.75 19.84
N LEU A 52 -8.26 10.00 20.29
CA LEU A 52 -7.24 10.95 19.87
C LEU A 52 -6.70 11.64 21.12
N TRP A 53 -5.43 11.41 21.42
CA TRP A 53 -4.71 12.11 22.47
C TRP A 53 -3.82 13.16 21.83
N ILE A 54 -3.87 14.39 22.36
CA ILE A 54 -3.13 15.52 21.83
C ILE A 54 -2.29 16.10 22.97
N SER A 55 -1.00 16.26 22.73
CA SER A 55 -0.08 16.97 23.60
C SER A 55 0.21 18.34 23.01
N GLY A 56 -0.14 19.38 23.75
CA GLY A 56 0.04 20.77 23.36
C GLY A 56 -1.09 21.67 23.85
N SER A 57 -1.14 22.88 23.31
CA SER A 57 -2.23 23.83 23.57
C SER A 57 -3.33 23.69 22.52
N SER A 58 -4.49 24.32 22.74
CA SER A 58 -5.59 24.35 21.76
C SER A 58 -5.22 24.91 20.39
N ASN A 59 -4.13 25.68 20.30
CA ASN A 59 -3.75 26.43 19.10
C ASN A 59 -2.46 25.90 18.43
N ALA A 60 -1.76 24.98 19.09
CA ALA A 60 -0.56 24.34 18.57
C ALA A 60 -0.35 23.03 19.34
N PHE A 61 -0.25 21.92 18.61
CA PHE A 61 0.14 20.64 19.17
C PHE A 61 1.48 20.22 18.58
N ASP A 62 2.32 19.63 19.43
CA ASP A 62 3.63 19.13 19.03
C ASP A 62 3.55 17.63 18.73
N PHE A 63 2.62 16.94 19.41
CA PHE A 63 2.45 15.49 19.31
C PHE A 63 1.00 15.08 19.46
N ALA A 64 0.55 14.10 18.66
CA ALA A 64 -0.74 13.47 18.82
C ALA A 64 -0.64 11.95 18.62
N VAL A 65 -1.52 11.20 19.27
CA VAL A 65 -1.68 9.76 19.06
C VAL A 65 -3.13 9.49 18.70
N ALA A 66 -3.36 8.89 17.54
CA ALA A 66 -4.67 8.41 17.14
C ALA A 66 -4.73 6.89 17.32
N GLU A 67 -5.69 6.38 18.09
CA GLU A 67 -6.05 4.96 18.10
C GLU A 67 -7.18 4.74 17.09
N LEU A 68 -6.92 3.87 16.12
CA LEU A 68 -7.86 3.46 15.09
C LEU A 68 -8.25 1.98 15.29
N ARG A 69 -9.51 1.66 15.04
CA ARG A 69 -10.07 0.30 15.13
C ARG A 69 -10.48 -0.21 13.75
N MET A 70 -10.00 -1.39 13.36
CA MET A 70 -10.46 -2.04 12.13
C MET A 70 -11.83 -2.69 12.32
N PRO A 71 -12.67 -2.76 11.26
CA PRO A 71 -13.92 -3.49 11.30
C PRO A 71 -13.71 -4.96 11.69
N ARG A 72 -14.54 -5.48 12.60
CA ARG A 72 -14.45 -6.86 13.12
C ARG A 72 -14.30 -7.91 12.03
N LYS A 73 -15.10 -7.83 10.96
CA LYS A 73 -15.00 -8.78 9.83
C LYS A 73 -13.60 -8.81 9.22
N SER A 74 -12.96 -7.65 9.06
CA SER A 74 -11.61 -7.59 8.51
C SER A 74 -10.55 -8.14 9.47
N SER A 75 -10.65 -7.87 10.78
CA SER A 75 -9.64 -8.26 11.76
C SER A 75 -9.82 -9.70 12.27
N GLU A 76 -11.06 -10.11 12.55
CA GLU A 76 -11.39 -11.42 13.11
C GLU A 76 -11.50 -12.52 12.03
N THR A 77 -11.82 -12.18 10.77
CA THR A 77 -11.96 -13.17 9.68
C THR A 77 -10.81 -13.12 8.67
N TYR A 78 -10.45 -11.92 8.21
CA TYR A 78 -9.46 -11.74 7.15
C TYR A 78 -8.06 -11.40 7.67
N GLY A 79 -7.90 -11.26 8.99
CA GLY A 79 -6.60 -11.07 9.64
C GLY A 79 -5.97 -9.70 9.45
N ALA A 80 -6.77 -8.66 9.20
CA ALA A 80 -6.36 -7.28 9.40
C ALA A 80 -5.89 -7.04 10.86
N PRO A 81 -5.05 -6.04 11.14
CA PRO A 81 -4.77 -5.66 12.52
C PRO A 81 -6.05 -5.27 13.25
N HIS A 82 -6.17 -5.59 14.53
CA HIS A 82 -7.31 -5.18 15.34
C HIS A 82 -7.25 -3.68 15.68
N THR A 83 -6.06 -3.20 16.03
CA THR A 83 -5.80 -1.81 16.42
C THR A 83 -4.67 -1.24 15.59
N ILE A 84 -4.76 0.03 15.24
CA ILE A 84 -3.67 0.79 14.61
C ILE A 84 -3.47 2.06 15.44
N PHE A 85 -2.27 2.26 15.97
CA PHE A 85 -1.89 3.54 16.54
C PHE A 85 -1.14 4.36 15.49
N VAL A 86 -1.49 5.63 15.37
CA VAL A 86 -0.76 6.60 14.55
C VAL A 86 -0.17 7.63 15.49
N ASN A 87 1.15 7.58 15.68
CA ASN A 87 1.86 8.63 16.38
C ASN A 87 2.17 9.73 15.36
N ILE A 88 1.85 10.96 15.71
CA ILE A 88 1.92 12.12 14.84
C ILE A 88 2.83 13.13 15.53
N SER A 89 4.01 13.35 14.98
CA SER A 89 4.95 14.36 15.47
C SER A 89 5.02 15.51 14.49
N VAL A 90 4.80 16.74 14.98
CA VAL A 90 4.80 17.94 14.14
C VAL A 90 6.09 18.70 14.35
N SER A 91 6.76 19.04 13.25
CA SER A 91 7.86 20.01 13.26
C SER A 91 7.45 21.24 12.45
N ARG A 92 8.32 22.26 12.39
CA ARG A 92 8.04 23.49 11.65
C ARG A 92 7.63 23.22 10.18
N ASN A 93 8.27 22.25 9.53
CA ASN A 93 8.13 21.98 8.09
C ASN A 93 7.92 20.49 7.76
N SER A 94 7.73 19.62 8.75
CA SER A 94 7.51 18.18 8.53
C SER A 94 6.44 17.63 9.46
N LEU A 95 5.87 16.51 9.01
CA LEU A 95 4.98 15.67 9.80
C LEU A 95 5.53 14.25 9.76
N ASP A 96 5.90 13.72 10.92
CA ASP A 96 6.34 12.33 11.03
C ASP A 96 5.17 11.49 11.52
N LEU A 97 4.95 10.35 10.86
CA LEU A 97 3.82 9.45 11.11
C LEU A 97 4.32 8.03 11.35
N ASP A 98 4.22 7.56 12.60
CA ASP A 98 4.53 6.17 12.93
C ASP A 98 3.25 5.35 13.00
N PHE A 99 3.14 4.32 12.16
CA PHE A 99 2.00 3.42 12.13
C PHE A 99 2.33 2.12 12.87
N ILE A 100 1.73 1.94 14.05
CA ILE A 100 1.90 0.73 14.85
C ILE A 100 0.64 -0.12 14.70
N THR A 101 0.79 -1.31 14.12
CA THR A 101 -0.33 -2.25 13.94
C THR A 101 -0.29 -3.34 15.01
N VAL A 102 -1.43 -3.62 15.64
CA VAL A 102 -1.53 -4.57 16.76
C VAL A 102 -2.63 -5.60 16.48
N GLY A 103 -2.34 -6.86 16.75
CA GLY A 103 -3.31 -7.95 16.63
C GLY A 103 -3.61 -8.36 15.18
N LYS A 104 -2.66 -8.19 14.26
CA LYS A 104 -2.78 -8.76 12.90
C LYS A 104 -2.64 -10.28 12.98
N LEU A 105 -3.59 -11.00 12.40
CA LEU A 105 -3.54 -12.47 12.34
C LEU A 105 -2.73 -12.94 11.12
N PRO A 106 -2.00 -14.07 11.23
CA PRO A 106 -1.34 -14.69 10.10
C PRO A 106 -2.38 -15.27 9.13
N THR A 107 -2.27 -14.95 7.84
CA THR A 107 -3.16 -15.49 6.81
C THR A 107 -2.42 -15.90 5.55
N MET A 108 -3.08 -16.72 4.73
CA MET A 108 -2.66 -17.01 3.36
C MET A 108 -3.57 -16.36 2.31
N ILE A 109 -4.54 -15.53 2.69
CA ILE A 109 -5.42 -14.88 1.72
C ILE A 109 -4.67 -13.81 0.92
N GLY A 110 -5.25 -13.35 -0.18
CA GLY A 110 -4.74 -12.18 -0.88
C GLY A 110 -5.02 -10.93 -0.06
N GLU A 111 -3.99 -10.28 0.46
CA GLU A 111 -4.16 -9.10 1.29
C GLU A 111 -3.02 -8.09 1.14
N SER A 112 -3.32 -6.81 1.39
CA SER A 112 -2.35 -5.73 1.37
C SER A 112 -2.76 -4.61 2.33
N SER A 113 -1.80 -3.97 2.99
CA SER A 113 -2.04 -2.74 3.75
C SER A 113 -1.26 -1.60 3.14
N SER A 114 -1.89 -0.42 3.05
CA SER A 114 -1.25 0.76 2.49
C SER A 114 -1.68 2.04 3.21
N VAL A 115 -0.83 3.05 3.18
CA VAL A 115 -1.15 4.40 3.65
C VAL A 115 -1.17 5.35 2.45
N ALA A 116 -2.33 5.91 2.15
CA ALA A 116 -2.52 6.80 1.01
C ALA A 116 -2.29 8.27 1.37
N PHE A 117 -1.48 8.94 0.57
CA PHE A 117 -1.18 10.36 0.65
C PHE A 117 -1.68 11.08 -0.61
N ARG A 118 -2.62 12.00 -0.41
CA ARG A 118 -3.12 12.95 -1.40
C ARG A 118 -2.96 14.36 -0.84
N PRO A 119 -2.07 15.19 -1.41
CA PRO A 119 -1.98 16.61 -1.08
C PRO A 119 -3.33 17.27 -1.34
N SER A 120 -3.76 18.15 -0.43
CA SER A 120 -4.98 18.94 -0.62
C SER A 120 -4.84 20.05 -1.67
N PRO A 121 -3.69 20.75 -1.80
CA PRO A 121 -3.53 21.76 -2.84
C PRO A 121 -3.53 21.14 -4.23
N ALA A 122 -3.93 21.91 -5.24
CA ALA A 122 -3.92 21.46 -6.63
C ALA A 122 -2.51 21.05 -7.07
N LEU A 123 -2.40 19.95 -7.81
CA LEU A 123 -1.12 19.43 -8.30
C LEU A 123 -0.58 20.30 -9.44
N LYS A 124 0.71 20.66 -9.38
CA LYS A 124 1.39 21.40 -10.44
C LYS A 124 2.06 20.41 -11.38
N ARG A 125 1.38 20.12 -12.50
CA ARG A 125 1.85 19.14 -13.47
C ARG A 125 3.02 19.66 -14.30
N HIS A 126 3.94 18.76 -14.61
CA HIS A 126 5.01 18.96 -15.60
C HIS A 126 4.60 18.33 -16.95
N LEU A 127 5.56 18.09 -17.84
CA LEU A 127 5.37 17.14 -18.95
C LEU A 127 5.14 15.73 -18.36
N GLY A 128 3.90 15.39 -18.00
CA GLY A 128 3.51 14.15 -17.34
C GLY A 128 2.96 14.37 -15.93
N SER A 129 3.45 13.58 -14.96
CA SER A 129 2.93 13.61 -13.59
C SER A 129 3.43 14.83 -12.81
N ALA A 130 2.70 15.22 -11.76
CA ALA A 130 3.21 16.11 -10.71
C ALA A 130 4.10 15.38 -9.69
N TRP A 131 4.01 14.05 -9.65
CA TRP A 131 4.76 13.20 -8.73
C TRP A 131 6.07 12.73 -9.34
N ARG A 132 7.09 12.55 -8.51
CA ARG A 132 8.34 11.87 -8.87
C ARG A 132 8.70 10.84 -7.81
N LEU A 133 9.31 9.75 -8.23
CA LEU A 133 9.72 8.62 -7.41
C LEU A 133 11.24 8.54 -7.34
N ARG A 134 11.79 8.41 -6.13
CA ARG A 134 13.24 8.33 -5.93
C ARG A 134 13.75 6.91 -6.08
N LYS A 135 14.23 6.56 -7.27
CA LYS A 135 14.66 5.21 -7.63
C LYS A 135 16.03 5.23 -8.30
N LEU A 136 16.94 4.36 -7.84
CA LEU A 136 18.29 4.17 -8.40
C LEU A 136 19.09 5.48 -8.53
N GLY A 137 18.95 6.37 -7.55
CA GLY A 137 19.65 7.67 -7.52
C GLY A 137 19.05 8.73 -8.45
N GLN A 138 17.87 8.50 -9.02
CA GLN A 138 17.20 9.40 -9.95
C GLN A 138 15.73 9.63 -9.57
N GLU A 139 15.17 10.74 -10.02
CA GLU A 139 13.74 11.04 -9.95
C GLU A 139 13.05 10.48 -11.20
N ILE A 140 12.10 9.56 -10.99
CA ILE A 140 11.36 8.90 -12.08
C ILE A 140 9.92 9.43 -12.10
N ASP A 141 9.43 9.77 -13.29
CA ASP A 141 8.00 10.05 -13.50
C ASP A 141 7.22 8.72 -13.51
N PRO A 142 6.27 8.48 -12.58
CA PRO A 142 5.44 7.28 -12.61
C PRO A 142 4.59 7.15 -13.88
N GLU A 143 4.21 8.28 -14.49
CA GLU A 143 3.50 8.31 -15.77
C GLU A 143 4.47 8.26 -16.95
N GLY A 144 5.78 8.16 -16.72
CA GLY A 144 6.84 8.00 -17.72
C GLY A 144 7.16 6.54 -18.07
N VAL A 145 6.61 5.57 -17.32
CA VAL A 145 6.85 4.15 -17.51
C VAL A 145 6.27 3.70 -18.85
N GLN A 146 7.10 3.07 -19.67
CA GLN A 146 6.69 2.61 -21.00
C GLN A 146 5.77 1.39 -20.92
N ASP A 147 4.97 1.18 -21.99
CA ASP A 147 4.12 0.01 -22.14
C ASP A 147 4.90 -1.29 -21.91
N GLY A 148 4.30 -2.23 -21.17
CA GLY A 148 4.95 -3.47 -20.76
C GLY A 148 5.76 -3.36 -19.46
N GLY A 149 6.02 -2.16 -18.97
CA GLY A 149 6.64 -1.93 -17.66
C GLY A 149 5.67 -2.13 -16.50
N SER A 150 6.20 -2.46 -15.31
CA SER A 150 5.42 -2.46 -14.06
C SER A 150 5.15 -1.03 -13.61
N GLN A 151 3.91 -0.56 -13.76
CA GLN A 151 3.57 0.87 -13.65
C GLN A 151 3.03 1.26 -12.28
N TYR A 152 2.48 0.27 -11.58
CA TYR A 152 1.69 0.46 -10.38
C TYR A 152 2.47 0.23 -9.08
N THR A 153 3.61 -0.46 -9.14
CA THR A 153 4.43 -0.77 -7.96
C THR A 153 5.88 -0.37 -8.21
N HIS A 154 6.39 0.53 -7.39
CA HIS A 154 7.75 1.07 -7.51
C HIS A 154 8.53 0.87 -6.22
N GLY A 155 9.65 0.14 -6.31
CA GLY A 155 10.66 0.13 -5.25
C GLY A 155 11.48 1.42 -5.27
N VAL A 156 11.48 2.15 -4.16
CA VAL A 156 12.14 3.46 -4.00
C VAL A 156 13.10 3.44 -2.80
N TRP A 157 14.12 4.32 -2.83
CA TRP A 157 15.08 4.50 -1.72
C TRP A 157 14.75 5.69 -0.81
N GLY A 158 13.99 6.66 -1.30
CA GLY A 158 13.68 7.92 -0.61
C GLY A 158 12.29 8.40 -0.95
N GLY A 159 11.35 7.47 -1.06
CA GLY A 159 9.95 7.77 -1.25
C GLY A 159 9.60 8.49 -2.56
N ALA A 160 8.80 9.55 -2.45
CA ALA A 160 8.26 10.31 -3.56
C ALA A 160 8.25 11.81 -3.28
N THR A 161 8.31 12.62 -4.33
CA THR A 161 8.18 14.08 -4.26
C THR A 161 7.01 14.55 -5.10
N VAL A 162 6.41 15.69 -4.75
CA VAL A 162 5.28 16.27 -5.48
C VAL A 162 5.33 17.79 -5.48
N ASP A 163 5.08 18.37 -6.64
CA ASP A 163 4.87 19.80 -6.79
C ASP A 163 3.37 20.12 -6.78
N THR A 164 3.02 21.12 -5.98
CA THR A 164 1.65 21.61 -5.82
C THR A 164 1.59 23.12 -6.07
N ALA A 165 0.38 23.66 -6.21
CA ALA A 165 0.16 25.10 -6.31
C ALA A 165 0.69 25.88 -5.10
N HIS A 166 0.86 25.23 -3.94
CA HIS A 166 1.32 25.85 -2.70
C HIS A 166 2.78 25.52 -2.35
N GLY A 167 3.50 24.84 -3.23
CA GLY A 167 4.90 24.48 -3.02
C GLY A 167 5.18 23.00 -3.20
N HIS A 168 6.29 22.56 -2.62
CA HIS A 168 6.85 21.22 -2.79
C HIS A 168 6.65 20.39 -1.51
N MET A 169 6.34 19.10 -1.67
CA MET A 169 6.26 18.14 -0.57
C MET A 169 7.08 16.90 -0.89
N THR A 170 7.84 16.44 0.11
CA THR A 170 8.50 15.13 0.09
C THR A 170 7.70 14.16 0.97
N LEU A 171 7.56 12.93 0.49
CA LEU A 171 6.98 11.81 1.22
C LEU A 171 8.04 10.73 1.32
N ASP A 172 8.65 10.62 2.50
CA ASP A 172 9.64 9.59 2.78
C ASP A 172 9.02 8.44 3.55
N SER A 173 9.37 7.21 3.18
CA SER A 173 8.96 5.99 3.87
C SER A 173 10.21 5.26 4.35
N TRP A 174 10.27 5.02 5.66
CA TRP A 174 11.47 4.52 6.33
C TRP A 174 11.47 2.99 6.40
N ASP A 175 10.29 2.40 6.58
CA ASP A 175 10.14 0.95 6.78
C ASP A 175 9.49 0.22 5.59
N ALA A 176 9.07 0.96 4.56
CA ALA A 176 8.45 0.38 3.37
C ALA A 176 9.02 0.98 2.09
N ILE A 177 9.51 0.12 1.20
CA ILE A 177 10.14 0.52 -0.08
C ILE A 177 9.15 0.68 -1.22
N ASN A 178 7.93 0.15 -1.09
CA ASN A 178 6.98 0.09 -2.18
C ASN A 178 6.06 1.31 -2.18
N MET A 179 6.15 2.08 -3.26
CA MET A 179 5.24 3.17 -3.57
C MET A 179 4.30 2.77 -4.70
N ASN A 180 3.01 3.00 -4.51
CA ASN A 180 1.97 2.76 -5.51
C ASN A 180 1.31 4.08 -5.92
N PRO A 181 1.38 4.48 -7.20
CA PRO A 181 0.67 5.64 -7.71
C PRO A 181 -0.84 5.48 -7.48
N ILE A 182 -1.45 6.53 -6.95
CA ILE A 182 -2.90 6.60 -6.78
C ILE A 182 -3.49 7.20 -8.05
N THR A 183 -4.42 6.49 -8.67
CA THR A 183 -5.13 6.92 -9.88
C THR A 183 -6.65 6.84 -9.66
N PRO A 184 -7.48 7.36 -10.57
CA PRO A 184 -8.94 7.19 -10.50
C PRO A 184 -9.37 5.72 -10.39
N ASP A 185 -8.68 4.82 -11.11
CA ASP A 185 -8.97 3.39 -11.10
C ASP A 185 -8.49 2.69 -9.83
N PHE A 186 -7.46 3.23 -9.18
CA PHE A 186 -6.81 2.64 -8.01
C PHE A 186 -6.69 3.68 -6.89
N PRO A 187 -7.79 3.99 -6.18
CA PRO A 187 -7.84 5.07 -5.21
C PRO A 187 -7.04 4.80 -3.92
N MET A 188 -6.50 3.59 -3.74
CA MET A 188 -5.56 3.25 -2.65
C MET A 188 -4.16 2.89 -3.16
N GLY A 189 -3.89 3.18 -4.44
CA GLY A 189 -2.77 2.59 -5.15
C GLY A 189 -3.03 1.13 -5.50
N ASN A 190 -2.35 0.64 -6.53
CA ASN A 190 -2.42 -0.77 -6.91
C ASN A 190 -1.17 -1.51 -6.43
N PRO A 191 -1.28 -2.43 -5.43
CA PRO A 191 -0.15 -3.19 -4.91
C PRO A 191 0.29 -4.36 -5.81
N LEU A 192 -0.37 -4.56 -6.96
CA LEU A 192 0.05 -5.43 -8.06
C LEU A 192 0.77 -4.60 -9.15
N PRO A 193 1.64 -5.21 -9.97
CA PRO A 193 2.47 -4.51 -10.96
C PRO A 193 1.70 -4.16 -12.24
N ALA A 194 0.55 -4.80 -12.45
CA ALA A 194 -0.32 -4.66 -13.60
C ALA A 194 -1.76 -4.39 -13.12
N SER A 195 -2.59 -3.87 -14.02
CA SER A 195 -4.00 -3.65 -13.73
C SER A 195 -4.72 -4.98 -13.46
N TYR A 196 -5.47 -5.01 -12.37
CA TYR A 196 -6.40 -6.09 -12.06
C TYR A 196 -7.86 -5.75 -12.44
N HIS A 197 -8.09 -4.64 -13.14
CA HIS A 197 -9.42 -4.33 -13.69
C HIS A 197 -9.64 -5.10 -14.98
N GLU A 198 -10.71 -5.89 -15.03
CA GLU A 198 -11.00 -6.81 -16.14
C GLU A 198 -11.05 -6.12 -17.51
N ALA A 199 -11.71 -4.96 -17.60
CA ALA A 199 -11.82 -4.22 -18.85
C ALA A 199 -10.45 -3.80 -19.41
N THR A 200 -9.56 -3.32 -18.55
CA THR A 200 -8.20 -2.89 -18.93
C THR A 200 -7.31 -4.08 -19.24
N ALA A 201 -7.36 -5.14 -18.43
CA ALA A 201 -6.58 -6.35 -18.62
C ALA A 201 -6.94 -7.06 -19.93
N LYS A 202 -8.22 -7.34 -20.17
CA LYS A 202 -8.69 -8.05 -21.38
C LYS A 202 -8.49 -7.25 -22.66
N ALA A 203 -8.44 -5.92 -22.57
CA ALA A 203 -8.08 -5.06 -23.70
C ALA A 203 -6.58 -5.11 -24.06
N GLY A 204 -5.76 -5.90 -23.35
CA GLY A 204 -4.30 -5.94 -23.53
C GLY A 204 -3.60 -4.70 -22.99
N LYS A 205 -4.28 -3.90 -22.15
CA LYS A 205 -3.81 -2.61 -21.64
C LYS A 205 -3.40 -2.66 -20.17
N GLY A 206 -3.37 -3.84 -19.56
CA GLY A 206 -3.07 -3.98 -18.14
C GLY A 206 -1.64 -3.56 -17.73
N LEU A 207 -0.74 -3.46 -18.71
CA LEU A 207 0.62 -2.92 -18.58
C LEU A 207 0.85 -1.65 -19.42
N SER A 208 -0.23 -1.02 -19.90
CA SER A 208 -0.12 0.24 -20.63
C SER A 208 0.31 1.37 -19.71
N ARG A 209 0.98 2.34 -20.33
CA ARG A 209 1.38 3.61 -19.74
C ARG A 209 0.22 4.29 -19.00
N LEU A 210 0.48 4.71 -17.77
CA LEU A 210 -0.48 5.52 -17.02
C LEU A 210 -0.82 6.79 -17.82
N ALA A 211 -2.10 7.15 -17.83
CA ALA A 211 -2.55 8.34 -18.55
C ALA A 211 -1.88 9.61 -17.98
N ALA A 212 -1.53 10.55 -18.85
CA ALA A 212 -0.92 11.80 -18.44
C ALA A 212 -1.85 12.58 -17.48
N GLY A 213 -1.30 12.99 -16.33
CA GLY A 213 -1.99 13.67 -15.25
C GLY A 213 -2.92 12.81 -14.40
N SER A 214 -2.88 11.47 -14.54
CA SER A 214 -3.76 10.56 -13.79
C SER A 214 -3.30 10.24 -12.37
N VAL A 215 -2.04 10.51 -12.03
CA VAL A 215 -1.54 10.27 -10.68
C VAL A 215 -1.93 11.42 -9.74
N GLU A 216 -2.83 11.13 -8.81
CA GLU A 216 -3.41 12.08 -7.86
C GLU A 216 -2.72 12.05 -6.50
N GLY A 217 -1.94 11.00 -6.24
CA GLY A 217 -1.33 10.76 -4.95
C GLY A 217 -0.36 9.59 -4.98
N MET A 218 0.18 9.27 -3.82
CA MET A 218 1.05 8.11 -3.63
C MET A 218 0.60 7.31 -2.41
N ALA A 219 0.57 5.99 -2.54
CA ALA A 219 0.33 5.09 -1.43
C ALA A 219 1.63 4.36 -1.06
N VAL A 220 1.95 4.35 0.24
CA VAL A 220 3.03 3.53 0.79
C VAL A 220 2.46 2.16 1.09
N ASN A 221 2.99 1.12 0.47
CA ASN A 221 2.55 -0.26 0.71
C ASN A 221 3.33 -0.87 1.88
N LEU A 222 2.68 -0.92 3.04
CA LEU A 222 3.28 -1.38 4.30
C LEU A 222 3.41 -2.89 4.38
N HIS A 223 2.47 -3.60 3.74
CA HIS A 223 2.37 -5.05 3.80
C HIS A 223 1.72 -5.55 2.51
N ASN A 224 2.28 -6.62 1.95
CA ASN A 224 1.83 -7.19 0.67
C ASN A 224 1.93 -8.72 0.73
N ASN A 225 0.79 -9.40 0.80
CA ASN A 225 0.67 -10.85 0.78
C ASN A 225 -0.15 -11.28 -0.44
N LEU A 226 0.24 -10.79 -1.61
CA LEU A 226 -0.47 -11.02 -2.87
C LEU A 226 0.12 -12.20 -3.66
N TRP A 227 1.42 -12.44 -3.52
CA TRP A 227 2.19 -13.32 -4.37
C TRP A 227 3.48 -13.74 -3.67
N ASN A 228 3.83 -15.00 -3.84
CA ASN A 228 4.76 -15.74 -2.99
C ASN A 228 6.19 -15.74 -3.53
N THR A 229 6.45 -15.05 -4.65
CA THR A 229 7.79 -14.99 -5.27
C THR A 229 8.64 -13.86 -4.70
N ASN A 230 8.02 -12.77 -4.26
CA ASN A 230 8.71 -11.52 -3.93
C ASN A 230 8.46 -11.03 -2.50
N TYR A 231 7.50 -11.64 -1.79
CA TYR A 231 7.07 -11.23 -0.44
C TYR A 231 6.96 -12.43 0.48
N ALA A 232 7.03 -12.18 1.79
CA ALA A 232 6.85 -13.23 2.79
C ALA A 232 5.46 -13.87 2.64
N LEU A 233 5.43 -15.21 2.53
CA LEU A 233 4.20 -15.99 2.35
C LEU A 233 3.24 -15.88 3.55
N TYR A 234 3.80 -15.68 4.74
CA TYR A 234 3.05 -15.52 5.99
C TYR A 234 3.36 -14.16 6.59
N TYR A 235 2.31 -13.41 6.94
CA TYR A 235 2.45 -12.13 7.61
C TYR A 235 1.45 -11.98 8.78
N PRO A 236 1.91 -11.67 10.02
CA PRO A 236 3.28 -11.32 10.38
C PRO A 236 4.26 -12.47 10.14
N PHE A 237 5.43 -12.14 9.59
CA PHE A 237 6.46 -13.14 9.35
C PHE A 237 7.12 -13.43 10.68
N PHE A 238 7.22 -14.71 11.03
CA PHE A 238 8.01 -15.12 12.16
C PHE A 238 9.39 -15.50 11.65
N ASP A 239 10.42 -14.88 12.22
CA ASP A 239 11.78 -15.29 11.91
C ASP A 239 12.00 -16.72 12.45
N PRO A 240 12.36 -17.67 11.58
CA PRO A 240 12.46 -19.08 11.95
C PRO A 240 13.49 -19.33 13.06
N ARG A 241 14.43 -18.41 13.29
CA ARG A 241 15.38 -18.48 14.42
C ARG A 241 14.68 -18.38 15.78
N PHE A 242 13.50 -17.76 15.83
CA PHE A 242 12.68 -17.62 17.05
C PHE A 242 11.48 -18.58 17.06
N CYS A 243 11.50 -19.59 16.20
CA CYS A 243 10.46 -20.62 16.11
C CYS A 243 10.97 -21.97 16.60
N ALA A 244 10.25 -22.58 17.56
CA ALA A 244 10.41 -23.99 17.91
C ALA A 244 9.67 -24.92 16.92
N GLY A 245 8.77 -24.36 16.12
CA GLY A 245 8.07 -25.04 15.02
C GLY A 245 7.19 -24.06 14.23
N PRO A 246 6.55 -24.49 13.13
CA PRO A 246 5.79 -23.61 12.21
C PRO A 246 4.63 -22.85 12.87
N LEU A 247 4.14 -23.34 14.01
CA LEU A 247 3.03 -22.75 14.78
C LEU A 247 3.46 -22.27 16.17
N GLN A 248 4.75 -22.42 16.52
CA GLN A 248 5.30 -22.05 17.82
C GLN A 248 6.46 -21.10 17.61
N CYS A 249 6.12 -19.85 17.32
CA CYS A 249 7.07 -18.79 17.08
C CYS A 249 6.93 -17.69 18.11
N ARG A 250 8.06 -17.17 18.59
CA ARG A 250 8.12 -15.94 19.36
C ARG A 250 8.39 -14.78 18.42
N ASN A 251 7.83 -13.62 18.74
CA ASN A 251 8.07 -12.42 17.95
C ASN A 251 9.54 -11.99 18.13
N SER A 252 10.24 -11.60 17.07
CA SER A 252 11.66 -11.24 17.13
C SER A 252 11.93 -9.99 17.97
N ALA A 253 10.88 -9.19 18.23
CA ALA A 253 10.93 -7.99 19.08
C ALA A 253 10.63 -8.26 20.57
N SER A 254 10.46 -9.52 20.99
CA SER A 254 10.13 -9.90 22.38
C SER A 254 11.35 -10.13 23.28
N ALA A 255 12.55 -9.70 22.86
CA ALA A 255 13.79 -9.90 23.61
C ALA A 255 13.93 -8.88 24.75
#